data_AF-A0A9Q0NQG8-F1
#
_entry.id   AF-A0A9Q0NQG8-F1
#
_cell.length_a   1.000
_cell.length_b   1.000
_cell.length_c   1.000
_cell.angle_alpha   90.00
_cell.angle_beta   90.00
_cell.angle_gamma   90.00
#
_symmetry.space_group_name_H-M   'P 1'
#
loop_
_entity.id
_entity.type
_entity.pdbx_description
1 polymer ?
#
loop_
_entity_poly.entity_id
_entity_poly.type
_entity_poly.pdbx_seq_one_letter_code
_entity_poly.pdbx_strand_id
1 'polypeptide(L)'
;MATRIGAFKIRELENFFVPILQNCKNIVELKSIHARVIKYSLSQSNFLVTKMVDVCDKSEDLGYASLLFNQVKEPNGTIVSWTAMISGYTRFGSYADALDVFRQMQIVGVEPDEISIISVLPACAQLGALEVGKMDT
;
A
#
# COMPACT_ATOMS: atom_id res chain seq x y z
N MET A 1 -22.30 10.01 10.71
CA MET A 1 -22.75 8.96 11.64
C MET A 1 -23.19 7.74 10.82
N ALA A 2 -22.30 6.77 10.57
CA ALA A 2 -22.66 5.56 9.81
C ALA A 2 -23.48 4.63 10.70
N THR A 3 -24.64 4.19 10.25
CA THR A 3 -25.47 3.22 11.00
C THR A 3 -24.76 1.86 11.06
N ARG A 4 -24.89 1.15 12.18
CA ARG A 4 -24.28 -0.19 12.39
C ARG A 4 -24.64 -1.20 11.28
N ILE A 5 -25.82 -1.01 10.66
CA ILE A 5 -26.30 -1.76 9.50
C ILE A 5 -25.48 -1.45 8.24
N GLY A 6 -25.07 -0.20 8.02
CA GLY A 6 -24.22 0.19 6.90
C GLY A 6 -22.82 -0.42 6.98
N ALA A 7 -22.21 -0.41 8.17
CA ALA A 7 -20.90 -1.04 8.39
C ALA A 7 -20.93 -2.57 8.17
N PHE A 8 -22.03 -3.23 8.54
CA PHE A 8 -22.22 -4.66 8.29
C PHE A 8 -22.32 -4.97 6.79
N LYS A 9 -23.11 -4.21 6.03
CA LYS A 9 -23.23 -4.37 4.58
C LYS A 9 -21.92 -4.13 3.84
N ILE A 10 -21.12 -3.15 4.26
CA ILE A 10 -19.79 -2.89 3.67
C ILE A 10 -18.89 -4.13 3.86
N ARG A 11 -18.84 -4.70 5.07
CA ARG A 11 -18.01 -5.89 5.35
C ARG A 11 -18.44 -7.11 4.53
N GLU A 12 -19.74 -7.33 4.35
CA GLU A 12 -20.24 -8.41 3.49
C GLU A 12 -19.77 -8.23 2.04
N LEU A 13 -19.84 -7.00 1.52
CA LEU A 13 -19.37 -6.69 0.17
C LEU A 13 -17.84 -6.81 0.05
N GLU A 14 -17.07 -6.41 1.05
CA GLU A 14 -15.62 -6.62 1.08
C GLU A 14 -15.27 -8.11 1.07
N ASN A 15 -15.96 -8.90 1.89
CA ASN A 15 -15.76 -10.35 1.99
C ASN A 15 -16.05 -11.08 0.67
N PHE A 16 -16.98 -10.58 -0.14
CA PHE A 16 -17.24 -11.11 -1.48
C PHE A 16 -16.00 -11.06 -2.39
N PHE A 17 -15.13 -10.05 -2.25
CA PHE A 17 -13.92 -9.90 -3.07
C PHE A 17 -12.73 -10.72 -2.59
N VAL A 18 -12.70 -11.11 -1.31
CA VAL A 18 -11.56 -11.84 -0.71
C VAL A 18 -11.17 -13.11 -1.48
N PRO A 19 -12.06 -14.06 -1.80
CA PRO A 19 -11.67 -15.28 -2.51
C PRO A 19 -11.22 -15.00 -3.94
N ILE A 20 -11.74 -13.94 -4.57
CA ILE A 20 -11.38 -13.55 -5.93
C ILE A 20 -9.95 -12.98 -5.94
N LEU A 21 -9.65 -12.10 -4.99
CA LEU A 21 -8.30 -11.54 -4.81
C LEU A 21 -7.28 -12.61 -4.42
N GLN A 22 -7.66 -13.60 -3.60
CA GLN A 22 -6.77 -14.70 -3.22
C GLN A 22 -6.35 -15.58 -4.40
N ASN A 23 -7.21 -15.72 -5.41
CA ASN A 23 -6.95 -16.52 -6.60
C ASN A 23 -6.42 -15.70 -7.79
N CYS A 24 -6.35 -14.38 -7.65
CA CYS A 24 -5.86 -13.48 -8.69
C CYS A 24 -4.36 -13.69 -8.93
N LYS A 25 -3.97 -14.01 -10.18
CA LYS A 25 -2.59 -14.39 -10.51
C LYS A 25 -1.81 -13.36 -11.33
N ASN A 26 -2.50 -12.37 -11.87
CA ASN A 26 -1.87 -11.38 -12.75
C ASN A 26 -2.55 -10.03 -12.67
N ILE A 27 -1.87 -9.02 -13.21
CA ILE A 27 -2.30 -7.63 -13.16
C ILE A 27 -3.56 -7.34 -13.99
N VAL A 28 -3.81 -8.08 -15.07
CA VAL A 28 -4.97 -7.86 -15.96
C VAL A 28 -6.26 -8.24 -15.23
N GLU A 29 -6.23 -9.37 -14.53
CA GLU A 29 -7.32 -9.80 -13.65
C GLU A 29 -7.51 -8.82 -12.49
N LEU A 30 -6.40 -8.38 -11.86
CA LEU A 30 -6.46 -7.42 -10.77
C LEU A 30 -7.10 -6.09 -11.18
N LYS A 31 -6.77 -5.57 -12.37
CA LYS A 31 -7.39 -4.35 -12.93
C LYS A 31 -8.90 -4.52 -13.13
N SER A 32 -9.33 -5.70 -13.58
CA SER A 32 -10.75 -6.04 -13.73
C SER A 32 -11.48 -6.12 -12.38
N ILE A 33 -10.83 -6.70 -11.36
CA ILE A 33 -11.37 -6.73 -9.99
C ILE A 33 -11.44 -5.32 -9.41
N HIS A 34 -10.39 -4.51 -9.56
CA HIS A 34 -10.36 -3.13 -9.08
C HIS A 34 -11.47 -2.28 -9.70
N ALA A 35 -11.75 -2.41 -10.99
CA ALA A 35 -12.89 -1.74 -11.63
C ALA A 35 -14.23 -2.11 -10.98
N ARG A 36 -14.40 -3.38 -10.56
CA ARG A 36 -15.58 -3.81 -9.80
C ARG A 36 -15.60 -3.19 -8.40
N VAL A 37 -14.47 -3.18 -7.69
CA VAL A 37 -14.35 -2.53 -6.37
C VAL A 37 -14.76 -1.05 -6.44
N ILE A 38 -14.32 -0.32 -7.47
CA ILE A 38 -14.75 1.06 -7.74
C ILE A 38 -16.26 1.12 -7.99
N LYS A 39 -16.81 0.24 -8.83
CA LYS A 39 -18.25 0.19 -9.14
C LYS A 39 -19.11 0.01 -7.88
N TYR A 40 -18.63 -0.74 -6.89
CA TYR A 40 -19.31 -0.93 -5.61
C TYR A 40 -19.00 0.17 -4.57
N SER A 41 -18.28 1.24 -4.97
CA SER A 41 -17.85 2.33 -4.08
C SER A 41 -16.97 1.86 -2.91
N LEU A 42 -16.20 0.79 -3.12
CA LEU A 42 -15.32 0.19 -2.11
C LEU A 42 -13.85 0.55 -2.34
N SER A 43 -13.55 1.47 -3.25
CA SER A 43 -12.18 1.88 -3.57
C SER A 43 -11.47 2.64 -2.45
N GLN A 44 -12.20 3.02 -1.40
CA GLN A 44 -11.66 3.61 -0.18
C GLN A 44 -11.50 2.58 0.95
N SER A 45 -11.78 1.31 0.68
CA SER A 45 -11.55 0.23 1.65
C SER A 45 -10.06 -0.06 1.76
N ASN A 46 -9.44 0.38 2.86
CA ASN A 46 -8.06 0.02 3.18
C ASN A 46 -7.85 -1.50 3.16
N PHE A 47 -8.82 -2.28 3.64
CA PHE A 47 -8.74 -3.75 3.63
C PHE A 47 -8.61 -4.33 2.21
N LEU A 48 -9.46 -3.90 1.27
CA LEU A 48 -9.38 -4.39 -0.11
C LEU A 48 -8.15 -3.85 -0.83
N VAL A 49 -7.77 -2.60 -0.57
CA VAL A 49 -6.56 -1.99 -1.15
C VAL A 49 -5.31 -2.74 -0.71
N THR A 50 -5.15 -3.04 0.59
CA THR A 50 -4.03 -3.85 1.08
C THR A 50 -3.97 -5.20 0.37
N LYS A 51 -5.10 -5.90 0.24
CA LYS A 51 -5.14 -7.18 -0.48
C LYS A 51 -4.75 -7.05 -1.95
N MET A 52 -5.15 -5.96 -2.62
CA MET A 52 -4.76 -5.72 -4.01
C MET A 52 -3.26 -5.38 -4.11
N VAL A 53 -2.71 -4.62 -3.15
CA VAL A 53 -1.28 -4.34 -3.04
C VAL A 53 -0.47 -5.63 -2.84
N ASP A 54 -0.95 -6.56 -1.99
CA ASP A 54 -0.32 -7.89 -1.81
C ASP A 54 -0.28 -8.71 -3.11
N VAL A 55 -1.25 -8.52 -4.02
CA VAL A 55 -1.27 -9.17 -5.35
C VAL A 55 -0.29 -8.47 -6.30
N CYS A 56 -0.17 -7.15 -6.24
CA CYS A 56 0.84 -6.39 -6.99
C CYS A 56 2.25 -6.80 -6.59
N ASP A 57 2.50 -7.03 -5.30
CA ASP A 57 3.78 -7.52 -4.76
C ASP A 57 4.21 -8.82 -5.46
N LYS A 58 3.29 -9.79 -5.57
CA LYS A 58 3.50 -11.07 -6.26
C LYS A 58 3.62 -10.94 -7.78
N SER A 59 3.02 -9.91 -8.36
CA SER A 59 3.03 -9.64 -9.81
C SER A 59 4.13 -8.67 -10.23
N GLU A 60 4.97 -8.24 -9.28
CA GLU A 60 6.04 -7.26 -9.43
C GLU A 60 5.62 -5.91 -10.07
N ASP A 61 4.35 -5.51 -9.90
CA ASP A 61 3.82 -4.24 -10.43
C ASP A 61 3.71 -3.18 -9.33
N LEU A 62 4.87 -2.61 -8.97
CA LEU A 62 4.95 -1.52 -7.98
C LEU A 62 4.17 -0.28 -8.42
N GLY A 63 4.14 0.02 -9.72
CA GLY A 63 3.44 1.19 -10.24
C GLY A 63 1.93 1.13 -9.95
N TYR A 64 1.34 -0.05 -10.13
CA TYR A 64 -0.07 -0.24 -9.81
C TYR A 64 -0.33 -0.35 -8.29
N ALA A 65 0.58 -0.95 -7.51
CA ALA A 65 0.49 -0.91 -6.05
C ALA A 65 0.43 0.53 -5.52
N SER A 66 1.29 1.39 -6.06
CA SER A 66 1.38 2.81 -5.72
C SER A 66 0.10 3.56 -6.07
N LEU A 67 -0.47 3.29 -7.25
CA LEU A 67 -1.75 3.85 -7.68
C LEU A 67 -2.88 3.46 -6.71
N LEU A 68 -2.97 2.18 -6.35
CA LEU A 68 -4.01 1.68 -5.43
C LEU A 68 -3.89 2.31 -4.05
N PHE A 69 -2.67 2.45 -3.55
CA PHE A 69 -2.41 3.07 -2.25
C PHE A 69 -2.78 4.55 -2.24
N ASN A 70 -2.32 5.31 -3.25
CA ASN A 70 -2.55 6.74 -3.37
C ASN A 70 -4.02 7.11 -3.71
N GLN A 71 -4.81 6.14 -4.17
CA GLN A 71 -6.22 6.34 -4.46
C GLN A 71 -7.09 6.48 -3.19
N VAL A 72 -6.59 6.05 -2.02
CA VAL A 72 -7.32 6.16 -0.74
C VAL A 72 -7.15 7.58 -0.19
N LYS A 73 -8.25 8.32 -0.01
CA LYS A 73 -8.26 9.74 0.40
C LYS A 73 -7.69 9.98 1.79
N GLU A 74 -7.87 9.02 2.67
CA GLU A 74 -7.22 8.96 3.96
C GLU A 74 -6.56 7.60 4.00
N PRO A 75 -5.24 7.47 3.77
CA PRO A 75 -4.55 6.24 4.08
C PRO A 75 -4.47 6.10 5.62
N ASN A 76 -5.62 5.97 6.28
CA ASN A 76 -5.74 5.31 7.58
C ASN A 76 -5.62 3.78 7.40
N GLY A 77 -4.80 3.39 6.41
CA GLY A 77 -4.31 2.05 6.22
C GLY A 77 -3.62 1.59 7.48
N THR A 78 -3.78 0.31 7.79
CA THR A 78 -3.14 -0.29 8.95
C THR A 78 -1.63 -0.16 8.83
N ILE A 79 -0.93 -0.27 9.95
CA ILE A 79 0.54 -0.34 9.94
C ILE A 79 1.08 -1.33 8.90
N VAL A 80 0.37 -2.44 8.70
CA VAL A 80 0.67 -3.46 7.68
C VAL A 80 0.70 -2.90 6.25
N SER A 81 -0.26 -2.05 5.86
CA SER A 81 -0.27 -1.49 4.50
C SER A 81 0.86 -0.49 4.26
N TRP A 82 1.19 0.31 5.28
CA TRP A 82 2.33 1.23 5.22
C TRP A 82 3.64 0.46 5.08
N THR A 83 3.85 -0.54 5.92
CA THR A 83 5.02 -1.42 5.87
C THR A 83 5.14 -2.15 4.53
N ALA A 84 4.03 -2.62 3.96
CA ALA A 84 4.02 -3.25 2.64
C ALA A 84 4.50 -2.28 1.54
N MET A 85 4.00 -1.05 1.53
CA MET A 85 4.42 -0.03 0.56
C MET A 85 5.90 0.35 0.72
N ILE A 86 6.35 0.61 1.95
CA ILE A 86 7.76 0.92 2.24
C ILE A 86 8.65 -0.22 1.74
N SER A 87 8.31 -1.47 2.09
CA SER A 87 9.07 -2.65 1.68
C SER A 87 9.10 -2.81 0.16
N GLY A 88 7.97 -2.58 -0.50
CA GLY A 88 7.85 -2.60 -1.96
C GLY A 88 8.80 -1.60 -2.61
N TYR A 89 8.67 -0.31 -2.28
CA TYR A 89 9.53 0.73 -2.83
C TYR A 89 11.02 0.47 -2.58
N THR A 90 11.40 0.06 -1.36
CA THR A 90 12.78 -0.31 -1.03
C THR A 90 13.28 -1.47 -1.91
N ARG A 91 12.47 -2.52 -2.10
CA ARG A 91 12.87 -3.71 -2.88
C ARG A 91 13.04 -3.41 -4.37
N PHE A 92 12.26 -2.48 -4.92
CA PHE A 92 12.38 -2.04 -6.31
C PHE A 92 13.40 -0.89 -6.49
N GLY A 93 14.18 -0.55 -5.47
CA GLY A 93 15.22 0.49 -5.55
C GLY A 93 14.69 1.92 -5.59
N SER A 94 13.39 2.12 -5.34
CA SER A 94 12.74 3.43 -5.29
C SER A 94 12.89 4.02 -3.88
N TYR A 95 14.13 4.29 -3.47
CA TYR A 95 14.46 4.63 -2.08
C TYR A 95 13.85 5.96 -1.60
N ALA A 96 13.78 6.96 -2.48
CA ALA A 96 13.15 8.24 -2.15
C ALA A 96 11.66 8.06 -1.82
N ASP A 97 10.94 7.31 -2.67
CA ASP A 97 9.52 7.03 -2.46
C ASP A 97 9.29 6.20 -1.18
N ALA A 98 10.16 5.22 -0.88
CA ALA A 98 10.10 4.46 0.36
C ALA A 98 10.19 5.36 1.60
N LEU A 99 11.13 6.31 1.58
CA LEU A 99 11.32 7.27 2.67
C LEU A 99 10.14 8.26 2.78
N ASP A 100 9.59 8.70 1.65
CA ASP A 100 8.44 9.59 1.62
C ASP A 100 7.16 8.91 2.13
N VAL A 101 6.94 7.64 1.79
CA VAL A 101 5.85 6.84 2.38
C VAL A 101 6.03 6.69 3.90
N PHE A 102 7.24 6.41 4.38
CA PHE A 102 7.52 6.33 5.82
C PHE A 102 7.26 7.67 6.54
N ARG A 103 7.62 8.80 5.94
CA ARG A 103 7.30 10.14 6.47
C ARG A 103 5.80 10.39 6.50
N GLN A 104 5.08 10.03 5.44
CA GLN A 104 3.63 10.18 5.38
C GLN A 104 2.93 9.37 6.48
N MET A 105 3.36 8.13 6.72
CA MET A 105 2.88 7.29 7.83
C MET A 105 2.94 8.04 9.17
N GLN A 106 4.07 8.70 9.46
CA GLN A 106 4.25 9.49 10.68
C GLN A 106 3.38 10.75 10.71
N ILE A 107 3.26 11.47 9.59
CA ILE A 107 2.45 12.69 9.47
C ILE A 107 0.96 12.41 9.73
N VAL A 108 0.46 11.26 9.28
CA VAL A 108 -0.93 10.85 9.54
C VAL A 108 -1.13 10.22 10.92
N GLY A 109 -0.09 10.20 11.76
CA GLY A 109 -0.14 9.72 13.14
C GLY A 109 -0.12 8.20 13.29
N VAL A 110 0.30 7.46 12.26
CA VAL A 110 0.53 6.01 12.39
C VAL A 110 1.94 5.79 12.91
N GLU A 111 2.04 5.20 14.10
CA GLU A 111 3.32 4.96 14.78
C GLU A 111 4.11 3.84 14.07
N PRO A 112 5.38 4.07 13.68
CA PRO A 112 6.26 3.04 13.15
C PRO A 112 6.49 1.88 14.13
N ASP A 113 6.38 0.65 13.64
CA ASP A 113 6.83 -0.55 14.35
C ASP A 113 8.21 -1.02 13.87
N GLU A 114 8.75 -2.03 14.54
CA GLU A 114 10.03 -2.66 14.21
C GLU A 114 10.09 -3.06 12.73
N ILE A 115 9.00 -3.61 12.17
CA ILE A 115 8.98 -4.07 10.77
C ILE A 115 9.08 -2.87 9.82
N SER A 116 8.30 -1.81 10.04
CA SER A 116 8.33 -0.60 9.22
C SER A 116 9.71 0.08 9.24
N ILE A 117 10.37 0.08 10.39
CA ILE A 117 11.73 0.61 10.55
C ILE A 117 12.72 -0.25 9.77
N ILE A 118 12.69 -1.58 9.95
CA ILE A 118 13.55 -2.51 9.18
C ILE A 118 13.35 -2.32 7.68
N SER A 119 12.12 -2.11 7.22
CA SER A 119 11.79 -1.93 5.80
C SER A 119 12.32 -0.63 5.20
N VAL A 120 12.42 0.46 5.97
CA VAL A 120 12.91 1.76 5.48
C VAL A 120 14.43 1.92 5.60
N LEU A 121 15.09 1.20 6.53
CA LEU A 121 16.53 1.32 6.77
C LEU A 121 17.42 1.26 5.52
N PRO A 122 17.21 0.32 4.56
CA PRO A 122 18.03 0.28 3.35
C PRO A 122 17.86 1.53 2.48
N ALA A 123 16.66 2.11 2.42
CA ALA A 123 16.41 3.35 1.70
C ALA A 123 17.18 4.53 2.32
N CYS A 124 17.16 4.64 3.66
CA CYS A 124 17.94 5.64 4.39
C CYS A 124 19.44 5.52 4.11
N ALA A 125 19.98 4.30 4.16
CA ALA A 125 21.40 4.06 3.91
C ALA A 125 21.82 4.45 2.49
N GLN A 126 21.01 4.09 1.48
CA GLN A 126 21.30 4.39 0.08
C GLN A 126 21.24 5.89 -0.22
N LEU A 127 20.21 6.58 0.29
CA LEU A 127 20.07 8.02 0.10
C LEU A 127 21.18 8.80 0.83
N GLY A 128 21.56 8.37 2.04
CA GLY A 128 22.68 8.96 2.78
C GLY A 128 24.01 8.77 2.04
N ALA A 129 24.28 7.58 1.50
CA ALA A 129 25.47 7.32 0.70
C ALA A 129 25.54 8.21 -0.56
N LEU A 130 24.39 8.41 -1.23
CA LEU A 130 24.28 9.30 -2.39
C LEU A 130 24.53 10.78 -2.01
N GLU A 131 24.06 11.21 -0.84
CA GLU A 131 24.29 12.57 -0.35
C GLU A 131 25.76 12.83 -0.05
N VAL A 132 26.44 11.88 0.62
CA VAL A 132 27.88 11.98 0.90
C VAL A 132 28.71 12.01 -0.39
N GLY A 133 28.43 11.11 -1.35
CA GLY A 133 29.15 11.07 -2.62
C GLY A 133 29.01 12.32 -3.48
N LYS A 134 27.92 13.10 -3.30
CA LYS A 134 27.74 14.40 -3.96
C LYS A 134 28.52 15.53 -3.30
N MET A 135 28.86 15.41 -2.01
CA MET A 135 29.69 16.41 -1.33
C MET A 135 31.17 16.31 -1.73
N ASP A 136 31.60 15.14 -2.21
CA ASP A 136 32.98 14.84 -2.62
C ASP A 136 33.28 15.11 -4.11
N THR A 137 32.34 15.70 -4.88
CA THR A 137 32.50 16.09 -6.30
C THR A 137 32.31 17.58 -6.52
#